data_AF-A0A6M0V7L1-F1
#
_entry.id   AF-A0A6M0V7L1-F1
#
_cell.length_a   1.000
_cell.length_b   1.000
_cell.length_c   1.000
_cell.angle_alpha   90.00
_cell.angle_beta   90.00
_cell.angle_gamma   90.00
#
_symmetry.space_group_name_H-M   'P 1'
#
loop_
_entity.id
_entity.type
_entity.pdbx_description
1 polymer ?
#
loop_
_entity_poly.entity_id
_entity_poly.type
_entity_poly.pdbx_seq_one_letter_code
_entity_poly.pdbx_strand_id
1 'polypeptide(L)'
;MSNGYTYTQGDILIEPYRFQKIIKLKIIRELNEHARLYISGIIDDESADKYVETADSESSIKISLKDNNGTVISVFEGIITNIGINTVNNVRTLKIEALSRTFLLDIKRKNRTFQNENYTYKNVFSEVIKEYNDVQILNYITNQTKIDKLIVQYNETDWEFLKRLASHFNVPLVPESTLSGIKYFMGNSGCSTLYELDEFNYSIKKGLQEYKLKCENDIDDLNDVNLISYEVITNIVMKLYNLVNFKGRSLYIYRTELELINGVISNKYILRDENGMKVRRIYNNKIVGVSLIGSVIDTEKDKVKVSLEIDRNSTQYKGEKWFEYSTVFSSPDGTGWYCMPEIGDAIRLYFPDNVENNAYAISSVNLQSSNSSKRSDPSRKSIGTKYGKEIVMSPGAVEIIGNGNLLMRLTDDGGIEVNSDKSIVMSAGGDVSISGGGKVTIQGDAGINLTQAGANMTIQDDVTMSGGKVNIQS
;
A
#
# COMPACT_ATOMS: atom_id res chain seq x y z
N MET A 1 -17.76 -46.58 -13.23
CA MET A 1 -16.64 -46.18 -12.35
C MET A 1 -15.37 -46.31 -13.17
N SER A 2 -14.84 -45.21 -13.69
CA SER A 2 -13.53 -45.25 -14.33
C SER A 2 -12.48 -45.31 -13.23
N ASN A 3 -11.98 -46.49 -12.89
CA ASN A 3 -10.75 -46.58 -12.12
C ASN A 3 -9.68 -45.85 -12.93
N GLY A 4 -9.27 -44.67 -12.45
CA GLY A 4 -8.26 -43.87 -13.15
C GLY A 4 -7.00 -44.68 -13.40
N TYR A 5 -6.29 -44.37 -14.47
CA TYR A 5 -5.01 -45.01 -14.77
C TYR A 5 -4.06 -44.85 -13.58
N THR A 6 -3.43 -45.94 -13.15
CA THR A 6 -2.47 -45.91 -12.05
C THR A 6 -1.08 -45.68 -12.62
N TYR A 7 -0.57 -44.47 -12.44
CA TYR A 7 0.77 -44.10 -12.89
C TYR A 7 1.84 -44.72 -12.00
N THR A 8 2.86 -45.26 -12.64
CA THR A 8 4.05 -45.85 -12.02
C THR A 8 5.29 -45.03 -12.34
N GLN A 9 6.44 -45.39 -11.76
CA GLN A 9 7.70 -44.70 -12.04
C GLN A 9 8.05 -44.63 -13.54
N GLY A 10 7.71 -45.66 -14.32
CA GLY A 10 7.98 -45.71 -15.76
C GLY A 10 7.19 -44.70 -16.58
N ASP A 11 6.12 -44.15 -16.00
CA ASP A 11 5.20 -43.22 -16.65
C ASP A 11 5.60 -41.75 -16.42
N ILE A 12 6.63 -41.51 -15.59
CA ILE A 12 7.08 -40.19 -15.18
C ILE A 12 8.08 -39.66 -16.19
N LEU A 13 7.75 -38.52 -16.81
CA LEU A 13 8.62 -37.79 -17.72
C LEU A 13 9.14 -36.55 -16.99
N ILE A 14 10.47 -36.38 -17.00
CA ILE A 14 11.15 -35.26 -16.35
C ILE A 14 12.02 -34.56 -17.38
N GLU A 15 11.84 -33.25 -17.50
CA GLU A 15 12.60 -32.40 -18.40
C GLU A 15 13.24 -31.25 -17.60
N PRO A 16 14.49 -30.85 -17.89
CA PRO A 16 15.46 -31.47 -18.81
C PRO A 16 16.28 -32.64 -18.18
N TYR A 17 16.02 -32.99 -16.93
CA TYR A 17 16.85 -33.92 -16.15
C TYR A 17 16.49 -35.39 -16.38
N ARG A 18 17.50 -36.23 -16.62
CA ARG A 18 17.31 -37.67 -16.83
C ARG A 18 17.72 -38.46 -15.60
N PHE A 19 16.78 -39.19 -15.02
CA PHE A 19 17.00 -40.09 -13.90
C PHE A 19 16.97 -41.54 -14.39
N GLN A 20 17.96 -42.34 -13.97
CA GLN A 20 17.92 -43.80 -14.15
C GLN A 20 16.87 -44.43 -13.22
N LYS A 21 16.77 -43.90 -12.00
CA LYS A 21 15.78 -44.33 -11.00
C LYS A 21 15.37 -43.18 -10.11
N ILE A 22 14.07 -42.96 -9.98
CA ILE A 22 13.54 -41.97 -9.04
C ILE A 22 13.45 -42.62 -7.65
N ILE A 23 14.07 -42.00 -6.66
CA ILE A 23 14.05 -42.44 -5.25
C ILE A 23 12.92 -41.74 -4.50
N LYS A 24 12.72 -40.46 -4.78
CA LYS A 24 11.69 -39.62 -4.15
C LYS A 24 11.12 -38.68 -5.20
N LEU A 25 9.80 -38.59 -5.25
CA LEU A 25 9.08 -37.53 -5.93
C LEU A 25 7.97 -37.08 -4.99
N LYS A 26 7.89 -35.78 -4.73
CA LYS A 26 6.86 -35.18 -3.90
C LYS A 26 6.50 -33.79 -4.44
N ILE A 27 5.22 -33.58 -4.74
CA ILE A 27 4.70 -32.27 -5.15
C ILE A 27 3.60 -31.84 -4.17
N ILE A 28 3.77 -30.68 -3.53
CA ILE A 28 2.80 -30.12 -2.59
C ILE A 28 2.19 -28.85 -3.19
N ARG A 29 0.86 -28.73 -3.13
CA ARG A 29 0.14 -27.51 -3.52
C ARG A 29 -0.87 -27.15 -2.45
N GLU A 30 -0.94 -25.87 -2.11
CA GLU A 30 -1.80 -25.32 -1.08
C GLU A 30 -2.24 -23.92 -1.49
N LEU A 31 -3.41 -23.50 -1.01
CA LEU A 31 -3.93 -22.15 -1.24
C LEU A 31 -2.96 -21.12 -0.63
N ASN A 32 -2.79 -19.96 -1.29
CA ASN A 32 -1.90 -18.87 -0.90
C ASN A 32 -0.39 -19.19 -0.86
N GLU A 33 0.01 -20.42 -1.16
CA GLU A 33 1.41 -20.85 -1.19
C GLU A 33 1.90 -21.05 -2.62
N HIS A 34 3.21 -21.16 -2.80
CA HIS A 34 3.79 -21.63 -4.06
C HIS A 34 3.81 -23.15 -4.07
N ALA A 35 3.48 -23.76 -5.21
CA ALA A 35 3.61 -25.21 -5.35
C ALA A 35 5.08 -25.61 -5.22
N ARG A 36 5.35 -26.69 -4.48
CA ARG A 36 6.73 -27.13 -4.18
C ARG A 36 6.96 -28.52 -4.73
N LEU A 37 8.11 -28.70 -5.37
CA LEU A 37 8.60 -29.98 -5.84
C LEU A 37 9.84 -30.37 -5.04
N TYR A 38 9.87 -31.64 -4.62
CA TYR A 38 11.07 -32.32 -4.15
C TYR A 38 11.24 -33.58 -4.98
N ILE A 39 12.37 -33.68 -5.68
CA ILE A 39 12.72 -34.89 -6.44
C ILE A 39 14.15 -35.30 -6.15
N SER A 40 14.38 -36.60 -6.02
CA SER A 40 15.71 -37.16 -5.97
C SER A 40 15.77 -38.51 -6.64
N GLY A 41 16.90 -38.84 -7.25
CA GLY A 41 17.08 -40.11 -7.91
C GLY A 41 18.51 -40.34 -8.39
N ILE A 42 18.77 -41.58 -8.81
CA ILE A 42 20.04 -42.01 -9.37
C ILE A 42 20.13 -41.48 -10.80
N ILE A 43 21.27 -40.91 -11.13
CA ILE A 43 21.60 -40.39 -12.45
C ILE A 43 22.84 -41.10 -13.01
N ASP A 44 23.04 -41.01 -14.31
CA ASP A 44 24.21 -41.58 -14.97
C ASP A 44 25.49 -40.76 -14.71
N ASP A 45 26.63 -41.44 -14.69
CA ASP A 45 27.93 -40.81 -14.35
C ASP A 45 28.37 -39.78 -15.40
N GLU A 46 28.02 -39.98 -16.68
CA GLU A 46 28.45 -39.11 -17.78
C GLU A 46 27.78 -37.72 -17.77
N SER A 47 26.62 -37.58 -17.12
CA SER A 47 25.80 -36.35 -17.15
C SER A 47 25.76 -35.59 -15.83
N ALA A 48 26.41 -36.12 -14.80
CA ALA A 48 26.15 -35.71 -13.42
C ALA A 48 26.61 -34.28 -13.11
N ASP A 49 27.90 -34.00 -13.26
CA ASP A 49 28.44 -32.69 -12.83
C ASP A 49 27.85 -31.55 -13.67
N LYS A 50 27.58 -31.82 -14.96
CA LYS A 50 26.94 -30.89 -15.88
C LYS A 50 25.60 -30.35 -15.35
N TYR A 51 24.75 -31.19 -14.75
CA TYR A 51 23.44 -30.72 -14.26
C TYR A 51 23.54 -29.64 -13.19
N VAL A 52 24.54 -29.74 -12.31
CA VAL A 52 24.78 -28.74 -11.26
C VAL A 52 25.56 -27.56 -11.82
N GLU A 53 26.58 -27.80 -12.63
CA GLU A 53 27.45 -26.76 -13.20
C GLU A 53 26.73 -25.82 -14.17
N THR A 54 25.75 -26.32 -14.93
CA THR A 54 24.99 -25.50 -15.89
C THR A 54 23.70 -24.92 -15.30
N ALA A 55 23.31 -25.34 -14.10
CA ALA A 55 22.12 -24.79 -13.47
C ALA A 55 22.36 -23.34 -13.03
N ASP A 56 21.42 -22.48 -13.36
CA ASP A 56 21.43 -21.05 -13.08
C ASP A 56 20.10 -20.62 -12.42
N SER A 57 19.92 -19.32 -12.23
CA SER A 57 18.73 -18.76 -11.58
C SER A 57 17.44 -18.92 -12.40
N GLU A 58 17.54 -19.23 -13.70
CA GLU A 58 16.40 -19.39 -14.61
C GLU A 58 16.10 -20.87 -14.93
N SER A 59 16.93 -21.77 -14.41
CA SER A 59 16.82 -23.20 -14.62
C SER A 59 15.48 -23.72 -14.10
N SER A 60 14.80 -24.49 -14.94
CA SER A 60 13.44 -24.96 -14.69
C SER A 60 13.35 -26.47 -14.79
N ILE A 61 12.30 -27.01 -14.19
CA ILE A 61 11.99 -28.43 -14.23
C ILE A 61 10.52 -28.63 -14.53
N LYS A 62 10.24 -29.57 -15.43
CA LYS A 62 8.88 -30.01 -15.76
C LYS A 62 8.72 -31.49 -15.47
N ILE A 63 7.63 -31.85 -14.83
CA ILE A 63 7.22 -33.22 -14.56
C ILE A 63 5.86 -33.45 -15.21
N SER A 64 5.80 -34.49 -16.03
CA SER A 64 4.58 -34.97 -16.67
C SER A 64 4.38 -36.46 -16.41
N LEU A 65 3.14 -36.91 -16.52
CA LEU A 65 2.77 -38.32 -16.43
C LEU A 65 2.17 -38.76 -17.75
N LYS A 66 2.60 -39.92 -18.25
CA LYS A 66 2.12 -40.51 -19.51
C LYS A 66 1.28 -41.75 -19.23
N ASP A 67 0.05 -41.79 -19.74
CA ASP A 67 -0.78 -42.99 -19.61
C ASP A 67 -0.45 -44.05 -20.69
N ASN A 68 -1.09 -45.22 -20.58
CA ASN A 68 -0.95 -46.32 -21.53
C ASN A 68 -1.47 -46.00 -22.95
N ASN A 69 -2.35 -45.01 -23.09
CA ASN A 69 -2.85 -44.52 -24.38
C ASN A 69 -1.91 -43.49 -25.02
N GLY A 70 -0.84 -43.11 -24.31
CA GLY A 70 0.13 -42.11 -24.74
C GLY A 70 -0.26 -40.68 -24.40
N THR A 71 -1.36 -40.46 -23.67
CA THR A 71 -1.78 -39.14 -23.20
C THR A 71 -0.78 -38.64 -22.15
N VAL A 72 -0.23 -37.45 -22.36
CA VAL A 72 0.71 -36.82 -21.43
C VAL A 72 -0.01 -35.69 -20.69
N ILE A 73 0.00 -35.75 -19.36
CA ILE A 73 -0.51 -34.68 -18.50
C ILE A 73 0.63 -34.04 -17.72
N SER A 74 0.72 -32.71 -17.73
CA SER A 74 1.67 -31.98 -16.90
C SER A 74 1.19 -31.97 -15.45
N VAL A 75 2.09 -32.31 -14.52
CA VAL A 75 1.79 -32.24 -13.08
C VAL A 75 2.59 -31.14 -12.40
N PHE A 76 3.78 -30.79 -12.88
CA PHE A 76 4.53 -29.68 -12.30
C PHE A 76 5.42 -29.00 -13.33
N GLU A 77 5.50 -27.69 -13.29
CA GLU A 77 6.46 -26.86 -13.97
C GLU A 77 6.86 -25.71 -13.03
N GLY A 78 8.15 -25.52 -12.85
CA GLY A 78 8.66 -24.58 -11.87
C GLY A 78 10.13 -24.25 -12.06
N ILE A 79 10.63 -23.35 -11.23
CA ILE A 79 12.01 -22.87 -11.21
C ILE A 79 12.75 -23.59 -10.09
N ILE A 80 13.96 -24.02 -10.39
CA ILE A 80 14.82 -24.71 -9.44
C ILE A 80 15.30 -23.71 -8.40
N THR A 81 15.08 -24.03 -7.14
CA THR A 81 15.55 -23.25 -6.00
C THR A 81 16.77 -23.87 -5.33
N ASN A 82 16.94 -25.19 -5.50
CA ASN A 82 18.10 -25.90 -5.02
C ASN A 82 18.37 -27.12 -5.90
N ILE A 83 19.63 -27.36 -6.23
CA ILE A 83 20.08 -28.52 -7.00
C ILE A 83 21.42 -28.98 -6.44
N GLY A 84 21.58 -30.28 -6.26
CA GLY A 84 22.82 -30.83 -5.75
C GLY A 84 22.95 -32.32 -6.00
N ILE A 85 24.19 -32.79 -6.00
CA ILE A 85 24.52 -34.20 -6.18
C ILE A 85 25.18 -34.71 -4.90
N ASN A 86 24.75 -35.88 -4.47
CA ASN A 86 25.39 -36.61 -3.40
C ASN A 86 25.90 -37.95 -3.93
N THR A 87 27.16 -38.25 -3.67
CA THR A 87 27.81 -39.49 -4.13
C THR A 87 28.15 -40.36 -2.93
N VAL A 88 27.57 -41.56 -2.88
CA VAL A 88 27.85 -42.55 -1.82
C VAL A 88 28.09 -43.90 -2.47
N ASN A 89 29.23 -44.55 -2.17
CA ASN A 89 29.63 -45.84 -2.76
C ASN A 89 29.57 -45.82 -4.31
N ASN A 90 30.06 -44.76 -4.94
CA ASN A 90 29.98 -44.50 -6.38
C ASN A 90 28.57 -44.42 -6.98
N VAL A 91 27.52 -44.31 -6.16
CA VAL A 91 26.16 -44.02 -6.62
C VAL A 91 25.91 -42.52 -6.53
N ARG A 92 25.76 -41.86 -7.67
CA ARG A 92 25.41 -40.43 -7.74
C ARG A 92 23.89 -40.24 -7.65
N THR A 93 23.46 -39.47 -6.66
CA THR A 93 22.06 -39.12 -6.45
C THR A 93 21.86 -37.62 -6.65
N LEU A 94 21.12 -37.24 -7.69
CA LEU A 94 20.68 -35.88 -7.92
C LEU A 94 19.50 -35.56 -7.02
N LYS A 95 19.49 -34.37 -6.41
CA LYS A 95 18.41 -33.81 -5.61
C LYS A 95 18.04 -32.44 -6.17
N ILE A 96 16.76 -32.23 -6.45
CA ILE A 96 16.24 -30.96 -6.94
C ILE A 96 15.06 -30.55 -6.07
N GLU A 97 15.06 -29.28 -5.66
CA GLU A 97 13.92 -28.57 -5.11
C GLU A 97 13.51 -27.46 -6.06
N ALA A 98 12.22 -27.31 -6.30
CA ALA A 98 11.70 -26.28 -7.18
C ALA A 98 10.38 -25.70 -6.66
N LEU A 99 10.11 -24.46 -7.05
CA LEU A 99 8.86 -23.75 -6.78
C LEU A 99 8.12 -23.42 -8.07
N SER A 100 6.79 -23.36 -8.04
CA SER A 100 6.01 -22.83 -9.17
C SER A 100 6.46 -21.42 -9.51
N ARG A 101 6.32 -21.02 -10.77
CA ARG A 101 6.76 -19.71 -11.28
C ARG A 101 6.10 -18.50 -10.58
N THR A 102 4.99 -18.70 -9.85
CA THR A 102 4.44 -17.69 -8.92
C THR A 102 5.46 -17.20 -7.89
N PHE A 103 6.49 -17.99 -7.57
CA PHE A 103 7.61 -17.59 -6.73
C PHE A 103 8.32 -16.33 -7.22
N LEU A 104 8.35 -16.08 -8.55
CA LEU A 104 8.96 -14.87 -9.10
C LEU A 104 8.27 -13.58 -8.62
N LEU A 105 7.01 -13.65 -8.21
CA LEU A 105 6.26 -12.54 -7.61
C LEU A 105 6.65 -12.31 -6.14
N ASP A 106 7.34 -13.26 -5.49
CA ASP A 106 7.63 -13.26 -4.05
C ASP A 106 9.11 -13.05 -3.71
N ILE A 107 9.89 -12.49 -4.65
CA ILE A 107 11.34 -12.28 -4.47
C ILE A 107 11.66 -10.89 -3.91
N LYS A 108 11.20 -9.83 -4.59
CA LYS A 108 11.59 -8.45 -4.28
C LYS A 108 10.44 -7.72 -3.61
N ARG A 109 10.70 -7.14 -2.44
CA ARG A 109 9.76 -6.22 -1.79
C ARG A 109 9.71 -4.89 -2.55
N LYS A 110 8.51 -4.36 -2.74
CA LYS A 110 8.25 -3.14 -3.49
C LYS A 110 7.49 -2.11 -2.64
N ASN A 111 7.52 -0.88 -3.14
CA ASN A 111 6.94 0.30 -2.54
C ASN A 111 6.27 1.09 -3.67
N ARG A 112 4.93 1.16 -3.69
CA ARG A 112 4.15 1.93 -4.67
C ARG A 112 2.73 2.20 -4.17
N THR A 113 2.07 3.20 -4.73
CA THR A 113 0.66 3.48 -4.42
C THR A 113 -0.25 3.43 -5.63
N PHE A 114 -1.53 3.16 -5.38
CA PHE A 114 -2.60 3.19 -6.35
C PHE A 114 -3.67 4.16 -5.85
N GLN A 115 -3.71 5.37 -6.42
CA GLN A 115 -4.53 6.49 -5.95
C GLN A 115 -5.70 6.84 -6.86
N ASN A 116 -5.73 6.30 -8.07
CA ASN A 116 -6.73 6.68 -9.07
C ASN A 116 -8.12 6.15 -8.67
N GLU A 117 -9.07 7.05 -8.47
CA GLU A 117 -10.43 6.71 -8.00
C GLU A 117 -11.24 5.86 -8.98
N ASN A 118 -10.80 5.79 -10.24
CA ASN A 118 -11.40 4.95 -11.26
C ASN A 118 -10.74 3.57 -11.36
N TYR A 119 -9.67 3.31 -10.61
CA TYR A 119 -9.03 2.00 -10.62
C TYR A 119 -9.91 0.96 -9.96
N THR A 120 -10.03 -0.17 -10.66
CA THR A 120 -10.56 -1.42 -10.11
C THR A 120 -9.43 -2.28 -9.58
N TYR A 121 -9.74 -3.27 -8.74
CA TYR A 121 -8.76 -4.29 -8.34
C TYR A 121 -8.13 -4.99 -9.55
N LYS A 122 -8.90 -5.19 -10.63
CA LYS A 122 -8.38 -5.73 -11.89
C LYS A 122 -7.32 -4.82 -12.52
N ASN A 123 -7.49 -3.48 -12.45
CA ASN A 123 -6.48 -2.55 -12.92
C ASN A 123 -5.22 -2.65 -12.08
N VAL A 124 -5.34 -2.68 -10.74
CA VAL A 124 -4.19 -2.84 -9.83
C VAL A 124 -3.42 -4.13 -10.14
N PHE A 125 -4.11 -5.26 -10.25
CA PHE A 125 -3.47 -6.54 -10.60
C PHE A 125 -2.75 -6.48 -11.94
N SER A 126 -3.37 -5.84 -12.93
CA SER A 126 -2.79 -5.66 -14.26
C SER A 126 -1.52 -4.81 -14.21
N GLU A 127 -1.51 -3.72 -13.44
CA GLU A 127 -0.30 -2.90 -13.24
C GLU A 127 0.82 -3.69 -12.53
N VAL A 128 0.48 -4.49 -11.50
CA VAL A 128 1.46 -5.31 -10.76
C VAL A 128 2.18 -6.30 -11.68
N ILE A 129 1.45 -6.97 -12.57
CA ILE A 129 2.03 -8.04 -13.40
C ILE A 129 2.73 -7.57 -14.68
N LYS A 130 2.57 -6.30 -15.10
CA LYS A 130 3.17 -5.77 -16.34
C LYS A 130 4.69 -5.89 -16.40
N GLU A 131 5.35 -5.90 -15.25
CA GLU A 131 6.80 -6.02 -15.14
C GLU A 131 7.30 -7.45 -15.41
N TYR A 132 6.40 -8.42 -15.55
CA TYR A 132 6.71 -9.83 -15.69
C TYR A 132 6.29 -10.37 -17.06
N ASN A 133 7.06 -11.33 -17.57
CA ASN A 133 6.77 -11.99 -18.83
C ASN A 133 5.88 -13.22 -18.61
N ASP A 134 5.03 -13.52 -19.60
CA ASP A 134 4.15 -14.70 -19.62
C ASP A 134 3.31 -14.88 -18.34
N VAL A 135 2.62 -13.81 -17.92
CA VAL A 135 1.73 -13.84 -16.75
C VAL A 135 0.27 -13.95 -17.18
N GLN A 136 -0.49 -14.77 -16.48
CA GLN A 136 -1.94 -14.83 -16.61
C GLN A 136 -2.60 -14.98 -15.25
N ILE A 137 -3.61 -14.15 -15.03
CA ILE A 137 -4.47 -14.21 -13.86
C ILE A 137 -5.89 -14.47 -14.34
N LEU A 138 -6.56 -15.47 -13.78
CA LEU A 138 -8.01 -15.55 -13.89
C LEU A 138 -8.63 -15.02 -12.60
N ASN A 139 -9.44 -13.97 -12.76
CA ASN A 139 -10.13 -13.30 -11.67
C ASN A 139 -11.56 -12.98 -12.13
N TYR A 140 -12.51 -13.78 -11.66
CA TYR A 140 -13.95 -13.57 -11.83
C TYR A 140 -14.60 -12.96 -10.58
N ILE A 141 -13.85 -12.83 -9.49
CA ILE A 141 -14.36 -12.47 -8.16
C ILE A 141 -14.51 -10.95 -8.02
N THR A 142 -13.52 -10.17 -8.45
CA THR A 142 -13.52 -8.73 -8.15
C THR A 142 -14.51 -7.92 -9.01
N ASN A 143 -15.29 -8.55 -9.90
CA ASN A 143 -16.41 -7.99 -10.69
C ASN A 143 -16.46 -6.45 -10.88
N GLN A 144 -15.41 -5.83 -11.44
CA GLN A 144 -15.25 -4.37 -11.61
C GLN A 144 -15.29 -3.50 -10.33
N THR A 145 -15.22 -4.10 -9.14
CA THR A 145 -15.10 -3.40 -7.86
C THR A 145 -13.93 -2.42 -7.90
N LYS A 146 -14.24 -1.15 -7.61
CA LYS A 146 -13.26 -0.07 -7.48
C LYS A 146 -12.44 -0.25 -6.21
N ILE A 147 -11.22 0.27 -6.20
CA ILE A 147 -10.43 0.34 -4.99
C ILE A 147 -11.03 1.39 -4.05
N ASP A 148 -11.10 1.08 -2.75
CA ASP A 148 -11.58 2.02 -1.75
C ASP A 148 -10.48 3.04 -1.50
N LYS A 149 -10.48 4.11 -2.28
CA LYS A 149 -9.68 5.32 -2.09
C LYS A 149 -8.17 5.22 -2.33
N LEU A 150 -7.42 4.44 -1.55
CA LEU A 150 -5.97 4.31 -1.65
C LEU A 150 -5.58 2.86 -1.38
N ILE A 151 -4.70 2.31 -2.21
CA ILE A 151 -4.00 1.07 -1.89
C ILE A 151 -2.50 1.35 -1.91
N VAL A 152 -1.80 0.87 -0.89
CA VAL A 152 -0.34 1.00 -0.80
C VAL A 152 0.28 -0.38 -0.73
N GLN A 153 1.17 -0.70 -1.67
CA GLN A 153 2.12 -1.79 -1.50
C GLN A 153 3.33 -1.22 -0.78
N TYR A 154 3.49 -1.51 0.51
CA TYR A 154 4.60 -0.98 1.31
C TYR A 154 5.41 -2.12 1.92
N ASN A 155 6.65 -2.28 1.49
CA ASN A 155 7.55 -3.33 1.95
C ASN A 155 6.92 -4.74 1.85
N GLU A 156 6.17 -4.96 0.77
CA GLU A 156 5.52 -6.22 0.41
C GLU A 156 6.07 -6.70 -0.93
N THR A 157 6.27 -8.00 -1.11
CA THR A 157 6.45 -8.58 -2.44
C THR A 157 5.16 -8.47 -3.25
N ASP A 158 5.22 -8.73 -4.55
CA ASP A 158 4.02 -8.71 -5.38
C ASP A 158 3.08 -9.85 -5.00
N TRP A 159 3.59 -11.02 -4.61
CA TRP A 159 2.78 -12.12 -4.12
C TRP A 159 2.10 -11.79 -2.78
N GLU A 160 2.83 -11.24 -1.80
CA GLU A 160 2.26 -10.78 -0.53
C GLU A 160 1.13 -9.77 -0.77
N PHE A 161 1.39 -8.79 -1.64
CA PHE A 161 0.44 -7.74 -1.99
C PHE A 161 -0.82 -8.29 -2.67
N LEU A 162 -0.67 -9.11 -3.71
CA LEU A 162 -1.79 -9.73 -4.43
C LEU A 162 -2.62 -10.63 -3.51
N LYS A 163 -1.97 -11.40 -2.64
CA LYS A 163 -2.61 -12.25 -1.64
C LYS A 163 -3.43 -11.42 -0.65
N ARG A 164 -2.88 -10.28 -0.21
CA ARG A 164 -3.60 -9.33 0.64
C ARG A 164 -4.83 -8.76 -0.06
N LEU A 165 -4.71 -8.30 -1.29
CA LEU A 165 -5.85 -7.79 -2.04
C LEU A 165 -6.91 -8.86 -2.33
N ALA A 166 -6.49 -10.11 -2.59
CA ALA A 166 -7.44 -11.20 -2.75
C ALA A 166 -8.26 -11.46 -1.48
N SER A 167 -7.62 -11.32 -0.32
CA SER A 167 -8.26 -11.48 0.98
C SER A 167 -9.34 -10.44 1.30
N HIS A 168 -9.35 -9.28 0.63
CA HIS A 168 -10.45 -8.30 0.75
C HIS A 168 -11.79 -8.86 0.26
N PHE A 169 -11.76 -9.94 -0.53
CA PHE A 169 -12.93 -10.68 -1.01
C PHE A 169 -13.04 -12.05 -0.34
N ASN A 170 -12.32 -12.28 0.76
CA ASN A 170 -12.21 -13.54 1.49
C ASN A 170 -11.83 -14.75 0.62
N VAL A 171 -11.13 -14.54 -0.50
CA VAL A 171 -10.65 -15.63 -1.38
C VAL A 171 -9.12 -15.72 -1.40
N PRO A 172 -8.55 -16.92 -1.54
CA PRO A 172 -7.11 -17.09 -1.67
C PRO A 172 -6.62 -16.88 -3.10
N LEU A 173 -5.31 -16.79 -3.26
CA LEU A 173 -4.64 -17.04 -4.53
C LEU A 173 -4.35 -18.53 -4.69
N VAL A 174 -4.44 -19.03 -5.93
CA VAL A 174 -4.25 -20.43 -6.27
C VAL A 174 -3.17 -20.54 -7.33
N PRO A 175 -1.98 -21.08 -7.02
CA PRO A 175 -0.92 -21.24 -8.03
C PRO A 175 -1.33 -22.30 -9.07
N GLU A 176 -1.11 -22.01 -10.35
CA GLU A 176 -1.19 -23.01 -11.41
C GLU A 176 0.21 -23.46 -11.77
N SER A 177 0.57 -24.66 -11.29
CA SER A 177 1.91 -25.22 -11.44
C SER A 177 2.02 -26.22 -12.59
N THR A 178 0.99 -26.41 -13.41
CA THR A 178 1.04 -27.39 -14.53
C THR A 178 1.26 -26.72 -15.89
N LEU A 179 1.18 -25.40 -15.94
CA LEU A 179 1.36 -24.58 -17.13
C LEU A 179 2.66 -23.78 -17.05
N SER A 180 3.19 -23.40 -18.20
CA SER A 180 4.33 -22.49 -18.29
C SER A 180 3.95 -21.06 -17.90
N GLY A 181 4.95 -20.27 -17.54
CA GLY A 181 4.77 -18.87 -17.14
C GLY A 181 4.20 -18.69 -15.73
N ILE A 182 3.92 -17.44 -15.35
CA ILE A 182 3.35 -17.12 -14.04
C ILE A 182 1.83 -17.20 -14.16
N LYS A 183 1.25 -18.32 -13.72
CA LYS A 183 -0.19 -18.57 -13.83
C LYS A 183 -0.79 -18.77 -12.44
N TYR A 184 -1.88 -18.08 -12.15
CA TYR A 184 -2.63 -18.26 -10.90
C TYR A 184 -4.08 -17.77 -11.04
N PHE A 185 -4.91 -18.23 -10.11
CA PHE A 185 -6.31 -17.86 -10.01
C PHE A 185 -6.56 -17.10 -8.71
N MET A 186 -7.59 -16.25 -8.70
CA MET A 186 -8.13 -15.67 -7.47
C MET A 186 -9.42 -16.41 -7.09
N GLY A 187 -9.36 -17.19 -6.02
CA GLY A 187 -10.45 -18.07 -5.58
C GLY A 187 -10.74 -19.20 -6.57
N ASN A 188 -12.01 -19.60 -6.64
CA ASN A 188 -12.48 -20.60 -7.59
C ASN A 188 -12.45 -20.03 -9.02
N SER A 189 -11.82 -20.74 -9.95
CA SER A 189 -11.73 -20.35 -11.36
C SER A 189 -13.05 -20.52 -12.12
N GLY A 190 -14.09 -21.09 -11.49
CA GLY A 190 -15.39 -21.36 -12.11
C GLY A 190 -15.38 -22.55 -13.09
N CYS A 191 -14.21 -23.12 -13.36
CA CYS A 191 -14.03 -24.26 -14.27
C CYS A 191 -13.52 -25.46 -13.46
N SER A 192 -14.39 -26.01 -12.59
CA SER A 192 -14.08 -27.18 -11.78
C SER A 192 -14.57 -28.45 -12.46
N THR A 193 -13.66 -29.31 -12.88
CA THR A 193 -14.00 -30.69 -13.24
C THR A 193 -14.55 -31.40 -12.00
N LEU A 194 -15.69 -32.07 -12.15
CA LEU A 194 -16.30 -32.89 -11.11
C LEU A 194 -15.67 -34.30 -11.13
N TYR A 195 -15.25 -34.76 -9.96
CA TYR A 195 -14.77 -36.12 -9.72
C TYR A 195 -15.67 -36.83 -8.72
N GLU A 196 -15.86 -38.13 -8.93
CA GLU A 196 -16.55 -39.02 -7.99
C GLU A 196 -15.52 -39.90 -7.31
N LEU A 197 -15.44 -39.82 -5.98
CA LEU A 197 -14.55 -40.66 -5.18
C LEU A 197 -15.36 -41.56 -4.25
N ASP A 198 -14.95 -42.83 -4.14
CA ASP A 198 -15.55 -43.77 -3.19
C ASP A 198 -14.50 -44.52 -2.36
N GLU A 199 -13.39 -43.85 -2.06
CA GLU A 199 -12.31 -44.41 -1.25
C GLU A 199 -12.79 -44.85 0.14
N PHE A 200 -12.30 -45.99 0.61
CA PHE A 200 -12.67 -46.58 1.91
C PHE A 200 -11.75 -46.12 3.04
N ASN A 201 -10.48 -45.82 2.71
CA ASN A 201 -9.48 -45.36 3.66
C ASN A 201 -9.41 -43.83 3.61
N TYR A 202 -9.97 -43.18 4.63
CA TYR A 202 -9.94 -41.72 4.76
C TYR A 202 -9.97 -41.31 6.23
N SER A 203 -9.61 -40.06 6.52
CA SER A 203 -9.80 -39.48 7.86
C SER A 203 -10.63 -38.20 7.80
N ILE A 204 -11.29 -37.88 8.91
CA ILE A 204 -12.12 -36.68 9.05
C ILE A 204 -11.52 -35.83 10.17
N LYS A 205 -11.31 -34.53 9.91
CA LYS A 205 -10.77 -33.56 10.87
C LYS A 205 -11.65 -32.32 10.88
N LYS A 206 -11.71 -31.60 12.00
CA LYS A 206 -12.44 -30.33 12.12
C LYS A 206 -11.53 -29.23 12.65
N GLY A 207 -11.32 -28.17 11.88
CA GLY A 207 -10.44 -27.06 12.22
C GLY A 207 -11.07 -26.04 13.17
N LEU A 208 -11.25 -26.37 14.45
CA LEU A 208 -11.96 -25.49 15.41
C LEU A 208 -11.22 -24.18 15.71
N GLN A 209 -9.88 -24.19 15.76
CA GLN A 209 -9.09 -22.96 15.94
C GLN A 209 -9.22 -22.03 14.73
N GLU A 210 -9.10 -22.59 13.52
CA GLU A 210 -9.26 -21.84 12.26
C GLU A 210 -10.67 -21.24 12.17
N TYR A 211 -11.69 -22.02 12.54
CA TYR A 211 -13.07 -21.55 12.61
C TYR A 211 -13.22 -20.33 13.52
N LYS A 212 -12.84 -20.44 14.80
CA LYS A 212 -12.96 -19.33 15.78
C LYS A 212 -12.25 -18.06 15.31
N LEU A 213 -11.06 -18.20 14.73
CA LEU A 213 -10.30 -17.06 14.22
C LEU A 213 -10.99 -16.38 13.03
N LYS A 214 -11.67 -17.14 12.17
CA LYS A 214 -12.37 -16.61 10.99
C LYS A 214 -13.69 -15.94 11.36
N CYS A 215 -14.54 -16.60 12.15
CA CYS A 215 -15.89 -16.12 12.44
C CYS A 215 -15.93 -14.88 13.34
N GLU A 216 -14.99 -14.74 14.27
CA GLU A 216 -14.97 -13.61 15.22
C GLU A 216 -14.35 -12.33 14.62
N ASN A 217 -13.71 -12.38 13.45
CA ASN A 217 -12.92 -11.25 12.93
C ASN A 217 -13.27 -10.83 11.50
N ASP A 218 -13.53 -11.77 10.59
CA ASP A 218 -13.49 -11.48 9.15
C ASP A 218 -14.56 -12.17 8.30
N ILE A 219 -15.27 -13.18 8.83
CA ILE A 219 -16.18 -14.05 8.07
C ILE A 219 -17.45 -14.37 8.89
N ASP A 220 -18.45 -13.49 8.79
CA ASP A 220 -19.67 -13.55 9.61
C ASP A 220 -20.58 -14.76 9.30
N ASP A 221 -20.52 -15.30 8.09
CA ASP A 221 -21.42 -16.37 7.60
C ASP A 221 -20.84 -17.79 7.72
N LEU A 222 -19.76 -17.96 8.49
CA LEU A 222 -19.07 -19.23 8.62
C LEU A 222 -19.69 -20.10 9.73
N ASN A 223 -20.00 -21.35 9.41
CA ASN A 223 -20.37 -22.38 10.38
C ASN A 223 -19.19 -23.33 10.63
N ASP A 224 -19.07 -23.86 11.84
CA ASP A 224 -17.96 -24.74 12.20
C ASP A 224 -17.92 -26.03 11.34
N VAL A 225 -19.07 -26.46 10.80
CA VAL A 225 -19.17 -27.60 9.88
C VAL A 225 -18.47 -27.35 8.55
N ASN A 226 -18.31 -26.08 8.13
CA ASN A 226 -17.58 -25.73 6.91
C ASN A 226 -16.07 -26.02 7.05
N LEU A 227 -15.55 -26.17 8.28
CA LEU A 227 -14.14 -26.50 8.54
C LEU A 227 -13.92 -28.01 8.77
N ILE A 228 -14.92 -28.83 8.46
CA ILE A 228 -14.72 -30.28 8.34
C ILE A 228 -13.90 -30.55 7.08
N SER A 229 -12.79 -31.26 7.24
CA SER A 229 -11.91 -31.67 6.17
C SER A 229 -11.85 -33.19 6.07
N TYR A 230 -11.89 -33.71 4.84
CA TYR A 230 -11.67 -35.13 4.56
C TYR A 230 -10.29 -35.31 3.95
N GLU A 231 -9.49 -36.20 4.53
CA GLU A 231 -8.19 -36.57 4.01
C GLU A 231 -8.32 -37.90 3.29
N VAL A 232 -8.11 -37.89 1.97
CA VAL A 232 -8.34 -39.03 1.08
C VAL A 232 -7.07 -39.32 0.28
N ILE A 233 -6.76 -40.59 0.10
CA ILE A 233 -5.64 -41.05 -0.74
C ILE A 233 -6.20 -41.78 -1.96
N THR A 234 -5.76 -41.40 -3.15
CA THR A 234 -6.19 -42.02 -4.41
C THR A 234 -5.11 -41.91 -5.50
N ASN A 235 -5.22 -42.70 -6.55
CA ASN A 235 -4.31 -42.64 -7.71
C ASN A 235 -4.76 -41.62 -8.77
N ILE A 236 -5.94 -41.03 -8.60
CA ILE A 236 -6.48 -40.02 -9.53
C ILE A 236 -5.75 -38.69 -9.32
N VAL A 237 -5.23 -38.12 -10.41
CA VAL A 237 -4.58 -36.81 -10.41
C VAL A 237 -5.62 -35.71 -10.58
N MET A 238 -5.70 -34.82 -9.58
CA MET A 238 -6.64 -33.72 -9.48
C MET A 238 -5.91 -32.46 -9.01
N LYS A 239 -6.52 -31.30 -9.23
CA LYS A 239 -5.94 -29.99 -8.93
C LYS A 239 -6.69 -29.30 -7.78
N LEU A 240 -6.06 -28.28 -7.20
CA LEU A 240 -6.72 -27.36 -6.27
C LEU A 240 -8.03 -26.85 -6.88
N TYR A 241 -9.06 -26.67 -6.05
CA TYR A 241 -10.41 -26.25 -6.47
C TYR A 241 -11.15 -27.19 -7.45
N ASN A 242 -10.65 -28.39 -7.78
CA ASN A 242 -11.52 -29.39 -8.40
C ASN A 242 -12.63 -29.79 -7.43
N LEU A 243 -13.82 -30.04 -8.00
CA LEU A 243 -15.01 -30.42 -7.25
C LEU A 243 -15.02 -31.95 -7.12
N VAL A 244 -15.27 -32.43 -5.91
CA VAL A 244 -15.23 -33.85 -5.58
C VAL A 244 -16.52 -34.20 -4.84
N ASN A 245 -17.27 -35.14 -5.39
CA ASN A 245 -18.33 -35.81 -4.66
C ASN A 245 -17.71 -36.95 -3.84
N PHE A 246 -17.78 -36.84 -2.52
CA PHE A 246 -17.25 -37.82 -1.58
C PHE A 246 -18.22 -38.02 -0.42
N LYS A 247 -18.62 -39.27 -0.18
CA LYS A 247 -19.57 -39.66 0.89
C LYS A 247 -20.85 -38.81 0.89
N GLY A 248 -21.40 -38.56 -0.31
CA GLY A 248 -22.64 -37.81 -0.52
C GLY A 248 -22.51 -36.29 -0.32
N ARG A 249 -21.28 -35.75 -0.27
CA ARG A 249 -21.00 -34.32 -0.13
C ARG A 249 -20.21 -33.81 -1.32
N SER A 250 -20.53 -32.61 -1.79
CA SER A 250 -19.73 -31.90 -2.79
C SER A 250 -18.70 -31.03 -2.08
N LEU A 251 -17.42 -31.32 -2.30
CA LEU A 251 -16.28 -30.73 -1.61
C LEU A 251 -15.22 -30.27 -2.61
N TYR A 252 -14.43 -29.28 -2.25
CA TYR A 252 -13.31 -28.76 -3.05
C TYR A 252 -11.97 -29.24 -2.53
N ILE A 253 -11.03 -29.45 -3.46
CA ILE A 253 -9.65 -29.77 -3.10
C ILE A 253 -8.93 -28.53 -2.54
N TYR A 254 -8.65 -28.55 -1.24
CA TYR A 254 -7.96 -27.50 -0.48
C TYR A 254 -6.44 -27.63 -0.54
N ARG A 255 -5.92 -28.85 -0.50
CA ARG A 255 -4.48 -29.16 -0.53
C ARG A 255 -4.23 -30.45 -1.29
N THR A 256 -3.14 -30.48 -2.05
CA THR A 256 -2.69 -31.67 -2.78
C THR A 256 -1.27 -32.04 -2.41
N GLU A 257 -1.02 -33.34 -2.30
CA GLU A 257 0.29 -33.92 -2.06
C GLU A 257 0.43 -35.17 -2.93
N LEU A 258 1.17 -35.06 -4.02
CA LEU A 258 1.48 -36.17 -4.93
C LEU A 258 2.83 -36.74 -4.53
N GLU A 259 2.89 -38.06 -4.28
CA GLU A 259 4.11 -38.77 -3.91
C GLU A 259 4.33 -40.03 -4.73
N LEU A 260 5.59 -40.40 -4.95
CA LEU A 260 5.96 -41.72 -5.45
C LEU A 260 6.19 -42.67 -4.26
N ILE A 261 5.25 -43.58 -4.02
CA ILE A 261 5.31 -44.55 -2.91
C ILE A 261 5.45 -45.95 -3.51
N ASN A 262 6.53 -46.65 -3.17
CA ASN A 262 6.80 -48.01 -3.67
C ASN A 262 6.71 -48.14 -5.21
N GLY A 263 7.12 -47.10 -5.93
CA GLY A 263 7.11 -47.07 -7.41
C GLY A 263 5.77 -46.70 -8.05
N VAL A 264 4.75 -46.35 -7.26
CA VAL A 264 3.41 -45.95 -7.72
C VAL A 264 3.10 -44.51 -7.29
N ILE A 265 2.50 -43.73 -8.18
CA ILE A 265 2.02 -42.38 -7.86
C ILE A 265 0.79 -42.49 -6.95
N SER A 266 0.89 -41.86 -5.79
CA SER A 266 -0.19 -41.75 -4.80
C SER A 266 -0.47 -40.28 -4.53
N ASN A 267 -1.75 -39.89 -4.53
CA ASN A 267 -2.16 -38.52 -4.27
C ASN A 267 -2.97 -38.46 -2.99
N LYS A 268 -2.53 -37.62 -2.08
CA LYS A 268 -3.24 -37.27 -0.86
C LYS A 268 -3.92 -35.91 -1.04
N TYR A 269 -5.21 -35.88 -0.78
CA TYR A 269 -6.04 -34.68 -0.89
C TYR A 269 -6.66 -34.32 0.45
N ILE A 270 -6.73 -33.02 0.72
CA ILE A 270 -7.59 -32.47 1.76
C ILE A 270 -8.79 -31.83 1.07
N LEU A 271 -9.98 -32.36 1.32
CA LEU A 271 -11.24 -31.88 0.76
C LEU A 271 -11.98 -31.03 1.79
N ARG A 272 -12.55 -29.88 1.38
CA ARG A 272 -13.30 -28.95 2.25
C ARG A 272 -14.55 -28.42 1.57
N ASP A 273 -15.49 -27.97 2.38
CA ASP A 273 -16.64 -27.19 1.90
C ASP A 273 -16.19 -25.85 1.29
N GLU A 274 -16.98 -25.28 0.38
CA GLU A 274 -16.67 -24.01 -0.29
C GLU A 274 -16.43 -22.87 0.72
N ASN A 275 -17.29 -22.74 1.74
CA ASN A 275 -17.10 -21.72 2.78
C ASN A 275 -15.87 -21.99 3.64
N GLY A 276 -15.46 -23.26 3.75
CA GLY A 276 -14.20 -23.67 4.39
C GLY A 276 -12.94 -23.22 3.63
N MET A 277 -13.07 -22.85 2.35
CA MET A 277 -11.98 -22.34 1.50
C MET A 277 -11.72 -20.84 1.71
N LYS A 278 -12.67 -20.10 2.31
CA LYS A 278 -12.54 -18.65 2.52
C LYS A 278 -11.32 -18.33 3.38
N VAL A 279 -10.70 -17.17 3.15
CA VAL A 279 -9.56 -16.67 3.93
C VAL A 279 -9.92 -15.41 4.69
N ARG A 280 -9.25 -15.19 5.82
CA ARG A 280 -9.37 -13.95 6.59
C ARG A 280 -8.76 -12.79 5.83
N ARG A 281 -9.24 -11.58 6.11
CA ARG A 281 -8.63 -10.37 5.58
C ARG A 281 -7.20 -10.24 6.11
N ILE A 282 -6.29 -9.93 5.22
CA ILE A 282 -4.89 -9.67 5.51
C ILE A 282 -4.70 -8.15 5.48
N TYR A 283 -3.88 -7.65 6.39
CA TYR A 283 -3.53 -6.24 6.48
C TYR A 283 -2.01 -6.07 6.40
N ASN A 284 -1.56 -4.94 5.84
CA ASN A 284 -0.15 -4.61 5.83
C ASN A 284 0.23 -3.84 7.09
N ASN A 285 0.53 -4.56 8.17
CA ASN A 285 0.95 -3.92 9.43
C ASN A 285 2.31 -3.18 9.33
N LYS A 286 3.09 -3.38 8.26
CA LYS A 286 4.39 -2.72 8.08
C LYS A 286 4.24 -1.21 7.80
N ILE A 287 3.03 -0.75 7.42
CA ILE A 287 2.75 0.67 7.14
C ILE A 287 2.31 1.47 8.37
N VAL A 288 1.96 0.79 9.47
CA VAL A 288 1.46 1.46 10.70
C VAL A 288 2.53 2.40 11.24
N GLY A 289 2.16 3.67 11.44
CA GLY A 289 3.07 4.72 11.91
C GLY A 289 4.02 5.27 10.85
N VAL A 290 3.95 4.79 9.61
CA VAL A 290 4.79 5.28 8.50
C VAL A 290 4.24 6.60 7.97
N SER A 291 5.16 7.45 7.52
CA SER A 291 4.85 8.65 6.74
C SER A 291 5.46 8.55 5.35
N LEU A 292 4.64 8.59 4.32
CA LEU A 292 5.11 8.71 2.94
C LEU A 292 5.31 10.18 2.60
N ILE A 293 6.47 10.53 2.07
CA ILE A 293 6.75 11.91 1.64
C ILE A 293 5.96 12.17 0.35
N GLY A 294 5.42 13.38 0.24
CA GLY A 294 4.77 13.87 -0.96
C GLY A 294 4.83 15.38 -1.07
N SER A 295 4.24 15.90 -2.15
CA SER A 295 4.06 17.33 -2.39
C SER A 295 2.60 17.66 -2.66
N VAL A 296 2.17 18.81 -2.17
CA VAL A 296 0.82 19.35 -2.44
C VAL A 296 0.75 19.76 -3.91
N ILE A 297 -0.30 19.33 -4.59
CA ILE A 297 -0.58 19.71 -5.98
C ILE A 297 -1.86 20.54 -6.11
N ASP A 298 -2.76 20.45 -5.13
CA ASP A 298 -3.96 21.28 -5.03
C ASP A 298 -4.45 21.35 -3.59
N THR A 299 -5.29 22.33 -3.27
CA THR A 299 -5.88 22.56 -1.94
C THR A 299 -7.35 22.94 -2.06
N GLU A 300 -8.22 22.28 -1.29
CA GLU A 300 -9.64 22.58 -1.22
C GLU A 300 -10.09 22.50 0.24
N LYS A 301 -10.49 23.64 0.82
CA LYS A 301 -10.89 23.75 2.23
C LYS A 301 -9.82 23.13 3.15
N ASP A 302 -10.18 22.11 3.92
CA ASP A 302 -9.37 21.35 4.87
C ASP A 302 -8.65 20.15 4.24
N LYS A 303 -8.65 20.04 2.91
CA LYS A 303 -8.04 18.93 2.18
C LYS A 303 -6.90 19.38 1.30
N VAL A 304 -5.96 18.47 1.13
CA VAL A 304 -4.85 18.61 0.21
C VAL A 304 -4.86 17.47 -0.79
N LYS A 305 -4.61 17.81 -2.06
CA LYS A 305 -4.36 16.82 -3.09
C LYS A 305 -2.87 16.58 -3.14
N VAL A 306 -2.45 15.31 -3.04
CA VAL A 306 -1.04 14.95 -2.81
C VAL A 306 -0.50 14.13 -3.97
N SER A 307 0.73 14.43 -4.38
CA SER A 307 1.58 13.57 -5.20
C SER A 307 2.68 12.95 -4.33
N LEU A 308 2.78 11.61 -4.28
CA LEU A 308 3.72 10.92 -3.39
C LEU A 308 5.07 10.63 -4.08
N GLU A 309 6.16 10.78 -3.32
CA GLU A 309 7.52 10.58 -3.83
C GLU A 309 7.82 9.13 -4.20
N ILE A 310 7.18 8.19 -3.49
CA ILE A 310 7.26 6.74 -3.72
C ILE A 310 6.92 6.36 -5.17
N ASP A 311 6.15 7.18 -5.88
CA ASP A 311 5.69 6.95 -7.25
C ASP A 311 6.36 7.88 -8.28
N ARG A 312 7.24 8.82 -7.89
CA ARG A 312 7.77 9.89 -8.77
C ARG A 312 8.48 9.42 -10.04
N ASN A 313 9.05 8.22 -10.04
CA ASN A 313 9.72 7.64 -11.22
C ASN A 313 8.76 6.85 -12.13
N SER A 314 7.48 6.76 -11.77
CA SER A 314 6.47 6.03 -12.53
C SER A 314 5.52 7.00 -13.23
N THR A 315 5.51 6.97 -14.56
CA THR A 315 4.46 7.60 -15.36
C THR A 315 3.12 6.86 -15.25
N GLN A 316 3.10 5.67 -14.63
CA GLN A 316 1.99 4.73 -14.62
C GLN A 316 1.12 4.84 -13.36
N TYR A 317 1.67 5.26 -12.21
CA TYR A 317 0.94 5.38 -10.94
C TYR A 317 0.36 6.77 -10.71
N LYS A 318 -0.17 7.37 -11.77
CA LYS A 318 -0.82 8.69 -11.71
C LYS A 318 -2.23 8.53 -11.17
N GLY A 319 -2.36 8.69 -9.87
CA GLY A 319 -3.61 9.06 -9.23
C GLY A 319 -3.31 10.21 -8.28
N GLU A 320 -4.20 11.16 -8.24
CA GLU A 320 -4.09 12.35 -7.41
C GLU A 320 -5.31 12.35 -6.52
N LYS A 321 -5.10 12.35 -5.20
CA LYS A 321 -6.22 12.19 -4.28
C LYS A 321 -6.19 13.20 -3.15
N TRP A 322 -7.39 13.59 -2.76
CA TRP A 322 -7.68 14.42 -1.60
C TRP A 322 -7.50 13.63 -0.31
N PHE A 323 -6.69 14.17 0.58
CA PHE A 323 -6.51 13.70 1.95
C PHE A 323 -6.88 14.82 2.91
N GLU A 324 -7.47 14.45 4.04
CA GLU A 324 -7.68 15.39 5.13
C GLU A 324 -6.33 15.92 5.62
N TYR A 325 -6.26 17.22 5.92
CA TYR A 325 -5.07 17.84 6.46
C TYR A 325 -5.18 18.03 7.97
N SER A 326 -4.19 17.56 8.72
CA SER A 326 -4.15 17.71 10.17
C SER A 326 -3.85 19.16 10.55
N THR A 327 -4.82 19.83 11.18
CA THR A 327 -4.61 21.13 11.83
C THR A 327 -4.30 20.98 13.32
N VAL A 328 -3.57 21.94 13.89
CA VAL A 328 -3.21 22.01 15.31
C VAL A 328 -4.43 22.33 16.19
N PHE A 329 -5.42 23.04 15.64
CA PHE A 329 -6.59 23.50 16.38
C PHE A 329 -7.76 23.78 15.42
N SER A 330 -8.96 23.29 15.75
CA SER A 330 -10.19 23.58 15.00
C SER A 330 -11.41 23.35 15.90
N SER A 331 -12.44 24.19 15.72
CA SER A 331 -13.73 24.14 16.40
C SER A 331 -14.88 24.23 15.39
N PRO A 332 -16.08 23.67 15.69
CA PRO A 332 -17.24 23.69 14.78
C PRO A 332 -17.75 25.08 14.40
N ASP A 333 -17.43 26.12 15.18
CA ASP A 333 -17.81 27.51 14.94
C ASP A 333 -16.88 28.25 13.97
N GLY A 334 -15.85 27.57 13.42
CA GLY A 334 -14.86 28.14 12.51
C GLY A 334 -13.63 28.73 13.21
N THR A 335 -13.58 28.71 14.55
CA THR A 335 -12.38 29.08 15.30
C THR A 335 -11.31 28.00 15.09
N GLY A 336 -10.10 28.37 14.69
CA GLY A 336 -9.06 27.37 14.44
C GLY A 336 -7.76 27.94 13.90
N TRP A 337 -6.77 27.05 13.80
CA TRP A 337 -5.52 27.29 13.09
C TRP A 337 -5.70 26.90 11.62
N TYR A 338 -6.26 27.79 10.81
CA TYR A 338 -6.46 27.55 9.38
C TYR A 338 -5.27 28.05 8.56
N CYS A 339 -4.24 27.21 8.46
CA CYS A 339 -3.01 27.47 7.71
C CYS A 339 -2.75 26.29 6.77
N MET A 340 -3.47 26.29 5.64
CA MET A 340 -3.32 25.25 4.61
C MET A 340 -1.96 25.41 3.91
N PRO A 341 -1.27 24.28 3.62
CA PRO A 341 -0.02 24.32 2.86
C PRO A 341 -0.27 24.83 1.44
N GLU A 342 0.76 25.33 0.78
CA GLU A 342 0.67 25.83 -0.58
C GLU A 342 0.97 24.74 -1.62
N ILE A 343 0.48 24.93 -2.86
CA ILE A 343 0.87 24.08 -3.99
C ILE A 343 2.40 24.08 -4.12
N GLY A 344 2.99 22.88 -4.14
CA GLY A 344 4.43 22.65 -4.15
C GLY A 344 5.04 22.33 -2.79
N ASP A 345 4.34 22.60 -1.68
CA ASP A 345 4.87 22.32 -0.34
C ASP A 345 5.03 20.81 -0.11
N ALA A 346 6.13 20.43 0.55
CA ALA A 346 6.35 19.05 0.95
C ALA A 346 5.55 18.71 2.21
N ILE A 347 4.88 17.56 2.17
CA ILE A 347 4.07 17.04 3.27
C ILE A 347 4.45 15.59 3.57
N ARG A 348 3.94 15.07 4.68
CA ARG A 348 3.93 13.63 4.97
C ARG A 348 2.50 13.12 4.96
N LEU A 349 2.23 12.06 4.22
CA LEU A 349 1.00 11.29 4.32
C LEU A 349 1.21 10.22 5.40
N TYR A 350 0.58 10.41 6.56
CA TYR A 350 0.75 9.56 7.72
C TYR A 350 -0.32 8.46 7.80
N PHE A 351 0.10 7.25 8.12
CA PHE A 351 -0.75 6.08 8.27
C PHE A 351 -0.88 5.71 9.75
N PRO A 352 -1.98 6.09 10.45
CA PRO A 352 -2.12 5.84 11.88
C PRO A 352 -2.31 4.35 12.21
N ASP A 353 -2.81 3.56 11.25
CA ASP A 353 -3.10 2.14 11.38
C ASP A 353 -2.83 1.41 10.05
N ASN A 354 -3.32 0.18 9.95
CA ASN A 354 -3.13 -0.70 8.79
C ASN A 354 -4.25 -0.58 7.75
N VAL A 355 -5.13 0.42 7.88
CA VAL A 355 -6.21 0.75 6.95
C VAL A 355 -5.78 1.99 6.17
N GLU A 356 -5.38 1.81 4.91
CA GLU A 356 -4.79 2.88 4.11
C GLU A 356 -5.71 4.12 3.95
N ASN A 357 -7.02 3.95 4.12
CA ASN A 357 -8.01 5.03 4.04
C ASN A 357 -8.07 5.95 5.25
N ASN A 358 -7.47 5.54 6.36
CA ASN A 358 -7.33 6.38 7.54
C ASN A 358 -6.10 7.28 7.45
N ALA A 359 -5.38 7.25 6.33
CA ALA A 359 -4.24 8.12 6.10
C ALA A 359 -4.66 9.59 5.95
N TYR A 360 -3.86 10.49 6.52
CA TYR A 360 -4.08 11.92 6.46
C TYR A 360 -2.76 12.68 6.30
N ALA A 361 -2.83 13.87 5.71
CA ALA A 361 -1.66 14.70 5.48
C ALA A 361 -1.29 15.45 6.75
N ILE A 362 -0.01 15.43 7.10
CA ILE A 362 0.57 16.22 8.19
C ILE A 362 1.69 17.11 7.65
N SER A 363 1.76 18.35 8.16
CA SER A 363 2.83 19.29 7.82
C SER A 363 3.91 19.29 8.88
N SER A 364 5.12 18.90 8.45
CA SER A 364 6.40 19.50 8.83
C SER A 364 7.56 18.66 8.30
N VAL A 365 7.68 18.50 6.98
CA VAL A 365 9.01 18.20 6.43
C VAL A 365 9.81 19.49 6.57
N ASN A 366 10.73 19.54 7.53
CA ASN A 366 11.63 20.68 7.68
C ASN A 366 12.64 20.66 6.53
N LEU A 367 12.20 21.07 5.34
CA LEU A 367 13.08 21.30 4.21
C LEU A 367 13.97 22.50 4.49
N GLN A 368 15.17 22.53 3.90
CA GLN A 368 16.04 23.69 3.98
C GLN A 368 15.36 24.90 3.31
N SER A 369 15.44 26.06 3.95
CA SER A 369 14.90 27.30 3.38
C SER A 369 15.65 27.65 2.09
N SER A 370 14.93 27.95 1.01
CA SER A 370 15.52 28.50 -0.21
C SER A 370 16.11 29.91 0.03
N ASN A 371 15.62 30.61 1.06
CA ASN A 371 16.21 31.86 1.55
C ASN A 371 17.06 31.56 2.78
N SER A 372 18.38 31.67 2.63
CA SER A 372 19.37 31.39 3.68
C SER A 372 19.25 32.32 4.90
N SER A 373 18.57 33.47 4.77
CA SER A 373 18.30 34.38 5.90
C SER A 373 17.08 33.97 6.73
N LYS A 374 16.18 33.12 6.19
CA LYS A 374 14.96 32.69 6.90
C LYS A 374 15.20 31.34 7.59
N ARG A 375 14.74 31.25 8.84
CA ARG A 375 14.91 30.07 9.71
C ARG A 375 16.38 29.68 9.93
N SER A 376 17.28 30.68 9.94
CA SER A 376 18.71 30.51 10.19
C SER A 376 19.09 30.80 11.65
N ASP A 377 18.35 31.66 12.33
CA ASP A 377 18.55 32.02 13.74
C ASP A 377 17.38 31.47 14.60
N PRO A 378 17.64 30.51 15.52
CA PRO A 378 16.60 29.93 16.37
C PRO A 378 16.02 30.90 17.42
N SER A 379 16.71 32.01 17.71
CA SER A 379 16.21 33.04 18.62
C SER A 379 15.15 33.94 17.98
N ARG A 380 15.14 34.02 16.65
CA ARG A 380 14.16 34.77 15.84
C ARG A 380 13.03 33.84 15.41
N LYS A 381 11.90 33.91 16.10
CA LYS A 381 10.68 33.15 15.76
C LYS A 381 9.85 33.97 14.80
N SER A 382 9.36 33.37 13.72
CA SER A 382 8.43 34.08 12.85
C SER A 382 7.36 33.19 12.24
N ILE A 383 6.23 33.82 11.94
CA ILE A 383 5.11 33.24 11.19
C ILE A 383 4.91 34.15 9.99
N GLY A 384 5.00 33.59 8.78
CA GLY A 384 4.89 34.39 7.57
C GLY A 384 4.21 33.65 6.43
N THR A 385 3.78 34.42 5.44
CA THR A 385 3.10 33.92 4.22
C THR A 385 3.98 34.17 2.99
N LYS A 386 3.69 33.49 1.87
CA LYS A 386 4.36 33.79 0.58
C LYS A 386 4.20 35.23 0.10
N TYR A 387 3.20 35.96 0.62
CA TYR A 387 2.91 37.34 0.27
C TYR A 387 3.74 38.37 1.05
N GLY A 388 4.72 37.92 1.85
CA GLY A 388 5.61 38.79 2.59
C GLY A 388 5.00 39.39 3.86
N LYS A 389 3.82 38.93 4.28
CA LYS A 389 3.23 39.24 5.59
C LYS A 389 3.91 38.39 6.65
N GLU A 390 4.42 39.00 7.71
CA GLU A 390 5.18 38.30 8.75
C GLU A 390 4.90 38.89 10.14
N ILE A 391 4.82 38.02 11.14
CA ILE A 391 4.97 38.39 12.55
C ILE A 391 6.31 37.82 13.00
N VAL A 392 7.15 38.68 13.57
CA VAL A 392 8.51 38.35 13.99
C VAL A 392 8.65 38.61 15.49
N MET A 393 9.16 37.63 16.22
CA MET A 393 9.51 37.74 17.63
C MET A 393 11.00 37.46 17.75
N SER A 394 11.76 38.51 18.08
CA SER A 394 13.21 38.45 18.26
C SER A 394 13.56 38.94 19.67
N PRO A 395 14.76 38.66 20.18
CA PRO A 395 15.25 39.34 21.38
C PRO A 395 15.15 40.87 21.19
N GLY A 396 14.50 41.57 22.13
CA GLY A 396 14.37 43.02 22.11
C GLY A 396 13.20 43.59 21.30
N ALA A 397 12.48 42.79 20.48
CA ALA A 397 11.41 43.32 19.64
C ALA A 397 10.34 42.31 19.18
N VAL A 398 9.12 42.82 18.97
CA VAL A 398 8.05 42.18 18.20
C VAL A 398 7.70 43.07 17.01
N GLU A 399 7.69 42.50 15.81
CA GLU A 399 7.40 43.21 14.56
C GLU A 399 6.21 42.57 13.83
N ILE A 400 5.29 43.39 13.34
CA ILE A 400 4.18 43.00 12.47
C ILE A 400 4.39 43.71 11.12
N ILE A 401 4.59 42.91 10.08
CA ILE A 401 5.02 43.37 8.76
C ILE A 401 3.92 43.06 7.74
N GLY A 402 3.37 44.10 7.10
CA GLY A 402 2.31 43.97 6.11
C GLY A 402 2.83 43.81 4.67
N ASN A 403 3.83 44.61 4.30
CA ASN A 403 4.64 44.59 3.08
C ASN A 403 5.56 45.83 3.06
N GLY A 404 6.83 45.67 2.68
CA GLY A 404 7.75 46.82 2.54
C GLY A 404 7.80 47.69 3.81
N ASN A 405 7.38 48.95 3.69
CA ASN A 405 7.42 49.96 4.77
C ASN A 405 6.20 49.91 5.73
N LEU A 406 5.20 49.08 5.48
CA LEU A 406 4.07 48.91 6.39
C LEU A 406 4.47 48.02 7.57
N LEU A 407 4.85 48.68 8.68
CA LEU A 407 5.49 48.07 9.83
C LEU A 407 4.86 48.60 11.13
N MET A 408 4.56 47.69 12.05
CA MET A 408 4.40 48.01 13.47
C MET A 408 5.49 47.30 14.25
N ARG A 409 6.18 48.03 15.12
CA ARG A 409 7.31 47.51 15.89
C ARG A 409 7.16 47.90 17.36
N LEU A 410 7.30 46.91 18.24
CA LEU A 410 7.32 47.06 19.68
C LEU A 410 8.72 46.66 20.14
N THR A 411 9.43 47.54 20.84
CA THR A 411 10.82 47.32 21.29
C THR A 411 10.94 47.50 22.80
N ASP A 412 11.86 46.75 23.41
CA ASP A 412 12.10 46.80 24.87
C ASP A 412 12.56 48.19 25.33
N ASP A 413 13.43 48.84 24.55
CA ASP A 413 14.05 50.13 24.91
C ASP A 413 13.38 51.36 24.27
N GLY A 414 12.65 51.18 23.17
CA GLY A 414 12.15 52.27 22.31
C GLY A 414 10.63 52.43 22.27
N GLY A 415 9.86 51.55 22.91
CA GLY A 415 8.40 51.61 22.91
C GLY A 415 7.78 51.12 21.60
N ILE A 416 6.73 51.82 21.13
CA ILE A 416 5.89 51.40 19.99
C ILE A 416 6.10 52.36 18.81
N GLU A 417 6.36 51.81 17.64
CA GLU A 417 6.47 52.52 16.36
C GLU A 417 5.46 51.97 15.35
N VAL A 418 4.76 52.87 14.64
CA VAL A 418 3.85 52.54 13.53
C VAL A 418 4.29 53.34 12.32
N ASN A 419 4.68 52.63 11.26
CA ASN A 419 5.18 53.23 10.02
C ASN A 419 4.34 52.76 8.82
N SER A 420 4.05 53.68 7.92
CA SER A 420 3.26 53.47 6.71
C SER A 420 3.60 54.52 5.66
N ASP A 421 3.77 54.11 4.41
CA ASP A 421 3.85 55.00 3.24
C ASP A 421 2.47 55.39 2.68
N LYS A 422 1.40 54.93 3.35
CA LYS A 422 -0.01 55.25 3.11
C LYS A 422 -0.64 55.89 4.35
N SER A 423 -1.90 56.30 4.24
CA SER A 423 -2.63 56.89 5.36
C SER A 423 -2.74 55.95 6.56
N ILE A 424 -2.58 56.52 7.76
CA ILE A 424 -2.93 55.90 9.03
C ILE A 424 -4.25 56.55 9.49
N VAL A 425 -5.29 55.74 9.69
CA VAL A 425 -6.62 56.22 10.09
C VAL A 425 -6.98 55.66 11.46
N MET A 426 -7.29 56.53 12.42
CA MET A 426 -7.75 56.17 13.75
C MET A 426 -9.20 56.65 13.93
N SER A 427 -10.11 55.74 14.28
CA SER A 427 -11.54 56.03 14.44
C SER A 427 -12.12 55.23 15.61
N ALA A 428 -12.98 55.86 16.42
CA ALA A 428 -13.68 55.23 17.53
C ALA A 428 -15.13 55.70 17.59
N GLY A 429 -16.04 54.84 18.05
CA GLY A 429 -17.43 55.22 18.33
C GLY A 429 -17.59 56.02 19.64
N GLY A 430 -16.60 55.94 20.51
CA GLY A 430 -16.42 56.82 21.68
C GLY A 430 -15.18 57.70 21.51
N ASP A 431 -14.49 57.98 22.60
CA ASP A 431 -13.34 58.90 22.59
C ASP A 431 -12.04 58.24 22.10
N VAL A 432 -11.23 58.99 21.35
CA VAL A 432 -9.80 58.70 21.13
C VAL A 432 -9.00 59.63 22.05
N SER A 433 -8.35 59.08 23.07
CA SER A 433 -7.55 59.87 24.03
C SER A 433 -6.05 59.74 23.73
N ILE A 434 -5.37 60.88 23.59
CA ILE A 434 -3.91 60.95 23.43
C ILE A 434 -3.34 61.72 24.62
N SER A 435 -2.51 61.07 25.43
CA SER A 435 -1.83 61.67 26.57
C SER A 435 -0.39 61.20 26.63
N GLY A 436 0.52 62.07 27.06
CA GLY A 436 1.92 61.74 27.27
C GLY A 436 2.42 62.47 28.52
N GLY A 437 3.16 61.77 29.39
CA GLY A 437 3.72 62.38 30.60
C GLY A 437 4.80 63.45 30.31
N GLY A 438 5.39 63.41 29.12
CA GLY A 438 6.31 64.42 28.60
C GLY A 438 5.61 65.36 27.60
N LYS A 439 5.79 65.09 26.30
CA LYS A 439 5.31 65.95 25.21
C LYS A 439 4.50 65.15 24.20
N VAL A 440 3.44 65.75 23.68
CA VAL A 440 2.73 65.30 22.46
C VAL A 440 3.15 66.18 21.30
N THR A 441 3.58 65.58 20.19
CA THR A 441 4.00 66.32 18.97
C THR A 441 3.14 65.85 17.80
N ILE A 442 2.54 66.80 17.08
CA ILE A 442 1.79 66.56 15.84
C ILE A 442 2.45 67.41 14.76
N GLN A 443 2.86 66.79 13.66
CA GLN A 443 3.56 67.44 12.56
C GLN A 443 2.98 66.95 11.24
N GLY A 444 2.81 67.86 10.29
CA GLY A 444 2.46 67.55 8.90
C GLY A 444 3.08 68.58 7.97
N ASP A 445 3.71 68.12 6.90
CA ASP A 445 4.46 68.99 5.97
C ASP A 445 3.53 69.91 5.16
N ALA A 446 2.33 69.45 4.84
CA ALA A 446 1.31 70.22 4.12
C ALA A 446 0.29 70.91 5.03
N GLY A 447 0.30 70.61 6.34
CA GLY A 447 -0.61 71.18 7.33
C GLY A 447 -1.37 70.18 8.21
N ILE A 448 -2.16 70.72 9.13
CA ILE A 448 -2.97 70.00 10.14
C ILE A 448 -4.39 70.57 10.15
N ASN A 449 -5.40 69.70 10.13
CA ASN A 449 -6.82 70.08 10.26
C ASN A 449 -7.46 69.44 11.50
N LEU A 450 -8.14 70.24 12.30
CA LEU A 450 -8.93 69.83 13.45
C LEU A 450 -10.38 70.27 13.24
N THR A 451 -11.31 69.33 13.12
CA THR A 451 -12.71 69.60 12.79
C THR A 451 -13.64 69.06 13.86
N GLN A 452 -14.61 69.88 14.27
CA GLN A 452 -15.69 69.50 15.17
C GLN A 452 -17.03 69.96 14.57
N ALA A 453 -17.75 69.02 13.93
CA ALA A 453 -18.97 69.32 13.17
C ALA A 453 -18.76 70.48 12.18
N GLY A 454 -19.40 71.63 12.39
CA GLY A 454 -19.27 72.82 11.54
C GLY A 454 -18.08 73.74 11.89
N ALA A 455 -17.34 73.47 12.97
CA ALA A 455 -16.18 74.26 13.38
C ALA A 455 -14.87 73.61 12.88
N ASN A 456 -13.94 74.43 12.40
CA ASN A 456 -12.65 73.98 11.86
C ASN A 456 -11.49 74.86 12.35
N MET A 457 -10.36 74.23 12.62
CA MET A 457 -9.05 74.85 12.77
C MET A 457 -8.08 74.22 11.76
N THR A 458 -7.46 75.04 10.92
CA THR A 458 -6.51 74.64 9.88
C THR A 458 -5.17 75.33 10.13
N ILE A 459 -4.09 74.55 10.19
CA ILE A 459 -2.70 75.01 10.36
C ILE A 459 -1.95 74.68 9.07
N GLN A 460 -1.52 75.69 8.32
CA GLN A 460 -0.70 75.56 7.11
C GLN A 460 0.46 76.58 7.17
N ASP A 461 0.47 77.58 6.28
CA ASP A 461 1.34 78.77 6.40
C ASP A 461 0.87 79.69 7.54
N ASP A 462 -0.45 79.79 7.74
CA ASP A 462 -1.12 80.53 8.82
C ASP A 462 -2.04 79.59 9.64
N VAL A 463 -2.48 80.06 10.80
CA VAL A 463 -3.53 79.40 11.61
C VAL A 463 -4.89 80.03 11.30
N THR A 464 -5.78 79.28 10.65
CA THR A 464 -7.15 79.72 10.29
C THR A 464 -8.18 79.00 11.15
N MET A 465 -9.12 79.75 11.74
CA MET A 465 -10.24 79.20 12.53
C MET A 465 -11.58 79.67 11.95
N SER A 466 -12.56 78.77 11.79
CA SER A 466 -13.88 79.08 11.23
C SER A 466 -15.01 78.33 11.95
N GLY A 467 -16.18 78.94 12.06
CA GLY A 467 -17.37 78.37 12.72
C GLY A 467 -18.43 79.43 13.04
N GLY A 468 -19.61 79.01 13.52
CA GLY A 468 -20.73 79.93 13.81
C GLY A 468 -20.44 80.99 14.87
N LYS A 469 -19.47 80.75 15.77
CA LYS A 469 -18.92 81.72 16.72
C LYS A 469 -17.48 81.33 17.06
N VAL A 470 -16.52 82.23 16.84
CA VAL A 470 -15.10 82.03 17.15
C VAL A 470 -14.72 83.00 18.27
N ASN A 471 -14.33 82.49 19.44
CA ASN A 471 -13.83 83.32 20.55
C ASN A 471 -12.32 83.08 20.69
N ILE A 472 -11.52 84.11 20.43
CA ILE A 472 -10.07 84.09 20.66
C ILE A 472 -9.82 84.92 21.92
N GLN A 473 -9.34 84.29 22.98
CA GLN A 473 -8.84 85.00 24.16
C GLN A 473 -7.32 85.08 24.04
N SER A 474 -6.81 86.31 23.99
CA SER A 474 -5.39 86.64 23.97
C SER A 474 -4.72 86.49 25.32
#